data_AF-A0A2P5I8Z5-F1
#
_entry.id   AF-A0A2P5I8Z5-F1
#
_cell.length_a   1.000
_cell.length_b   1.000
_cell.length_c   1.000
_cell.angle_alpha   90.00
_cell.angle_beta   90.00
_cell.angle_gamma   90.00
#
_symmetry.space_group_name_H-M   'P 1'
#
loop_
_entity.id
_entity.type
_entity.pdbx_description
1 polymer ?
#
loop_
_entity_poly.entity_id
_entity_poly.type
_entity_poly.pdbx_seq_one_letter_code
_entity_poly.pdbx_strand_id
1 'polypeptide(L)'
;MEEVMKGPKGCACIPEAGPCSSISSASDDPESANPTKVASDSENDRMCEDHHDEDNPLNWPSRKKFSIVINIALLSALGQMASSMLAPAAGQVISEFHSANSTLGVLVVCIFLSGMAVGLLLVSGISEVYGRCAVIHVTNVLFVVFGVATALSRSLGQLVVFRFLQGAAAAAPPAIGGGVIGDMFVPCERGRATSLYGFGMLLGPIAGPIAGGYITQSLGWRWVCWVISIL
;
A
#
# COMPACT_ATOMS: atom_id res chain seq x y z
N MET A 1 -9.11 44.17 -11.25
CA MET A 1 -8.62 42.97 -11.97
C MET A 1 -8.49 41.86 -10.94
N GLU A 2 -9.61 41.60 -10.27
CA GLU A 2 -9.70 40.87 -9.01
C GLU A 2 -11.13 40.34 -9.04
N GLU A 3 -11.31 39.07 -9.40
CA GLU A 3 -12.55 38.26 -9.42
C GLU A 3 -12.29 37.00 -10.27
N VAL A 4 -11.36 36.14 -9.82
CA VAL A 4 -11.23 34.75 -10.32
C VAL A 4 -10.84 33.86 -9.14
N MET A 5 -11.83 33.44 -8.33
CA MET A 5 -11.85 32.15 -7.62
C MET A 5 -13.04 32.07 -6.65
N LYS A 6 -14.19 31.64 -7.15
CA LYS A 6 -15.23 30.96 -6.35
C LYS A 6 -15.95 29.96 -7.25
N GLY A 7 -15.34 28.78 -7.41
CA GLY A 7 -16.01 27.59 -7.95
C GLY A 7 -16.86 26.94 -6.86
N PRO A 8 -18.01 26.33 -7.19
CA PRO A 8 -19.06 26.02 -6.22
C PRO A 8 -18.69 24.82 -5.34
N LYS A 9 -18.93 24.99 -4.03
CA LYS A 9 -18.98 23.91 -3.04
C LYS A 9 -20.27 23.13 -3.25
N GLY A 10 -20.16 21.84 -3.57
CA GLY A 10 -21.32 20.94 -3.65
C GLY A 10 -21.12 19.84 -4.69
N CYS A 11 -20.38 18.79 -4.35
CA CYS A 11 -20.46 17.55 -5.12
C CYS A 11 -21.75 16.83 -4.72
N ALA A 12 -22.79 17.05 -5.51
CA ALA A 12 -24.04 16.31 -5.44
C ALA A 12 -23.77 14.80 -5.64
N CYS A 13 -24.40 13.98 -4.81
CA CYS A 13 -24.47 12.53 -4.98
C CYS A 13 -25.21 12.24 -6.30
N ILE A 14 -24.55 11.52 -7.21
CA ILE A 14 -25.21 10.94 -8.39
C ILE A 14 -25.96 9.70 -7.87
N PRO A 15 -27.28 9.59 -8.03
CA PRO A 15 -28.03 8.41 -7.63
C PRO A 15 -27.70 7.24 -8.56
N GLU A 16 -27.55 6.06 -7.97
CA GLU A 16 -27.27 4.80 -8.66
C GLU A 16 -28.29 4.48 -9.76
N ALA A 17 -27.77 3.88 -10.83
CA ALA A 17 -28.55 3.32 -11.92
C ALA A 17 -29.57 2.30 -11.40
N GLY A 18 -30.81 2.41 -11.88
CA GLY A 18 -31.91 1.52 -11.51
C GLY A 18 -31.71 0.05 -11.93
N PRO A 19 -32.52 -0.88 -11.38
CA PRO A 19 -32.36 -2.31 -11.61
C PRO A 19 -32.96 -2.75 -12.95
N CYS A 20 -32.23 -3.59 -13.68
CA CYS A 20 -32.70 -4.26 -14.89
C CYS A 20 -32.81 -5.78 -14.63
N SER A 21 -34.03 -6.29 -14.46
CA SER A 21 -34.46 -7.69 -14.68
C SER A 21 -35.91 -7.83 -14.17
N SER A 22 -36.85 -8.56 -14.73
CA SER A 22 -37.05 -9.23 -16.02
C SER A 22 -38.56 -9.55 -16.09
N ILE A 23 -39.08 -9.69 -17.30
CA ILE A 23 -40.48 -9.82 -17.71
C ILE A 23 -41.19 -11.07 -17.11
N SER A 24 -42.45 -10.95 -16.65
CA SER A 24 -43.48 -11.99 -16.86
C SER A 24 -44.91 -11.45 -16.72
N SER A 25 -45.60 -11.39 -17.87
CA SER A 25 -47.02 -11.69 -18.16
C SER A 25 -48.18 -11.19 -17.25
N ALA A 26 -49.07 -10.47 -17.93
CA ALA A 26 -50.42 -9.99 -17.63
C ALA A 26 -51.42 -10.95 -16.95
N SER A 27 -52.32 -10.39 -16.14
CA SER A 27 -53.79 -10.41 -16.35
C SER A 27 -54.53 -9.56 -15.30
N ASP A 28 -55.64 -8.98 -15.73
CA ASP A 28 -56.50 -7.94 -15.13
C ASP A 28 -57.16 -8.25 -13.77
N ASP A 29 -57.36 -7.22 -12.93
CA ASP A 29 -58.68 -6.77 -12.43
C ASP A 29 -58.53 -5.53 -11.48
N PRO A 30 -59.51 -4.59 -11.45
CA PRO A 30 -59.40 -3.30 -10.75
C PRO A 30 -60.10 -3.28 -9.36
N GLU A 31 -59.89 -2.16 -8.65
CA GLU A 31 -60.76 -1.62 -7.58
C GLU A 31 -60.42 -1.96 -6.11
N SER A 32 -59.75 -1.02 -5.43
CA SER A 32 -60.30 -0.33 -4.25
C SER A 32 -59.21 0.54 -3.57
N ALA A 33 -59.52 1.82 -3.41
CA ALA A 33 -58.73 2.79 -2.68
C ALA A 33 -59.19 2.87 -1.22
N ASN A 34 -58.28 2.73 -0.24
CA ASN A 34 -58.11 3.72 0.84
C ASN A 34 -56.83 3.45 1.68
N PRO A 35 -56.19 4.49 2.26
CA PRO A 35 -54.84 4.45 2.81
C PRO A 35 -54.77 4.31 4.33
N THR A 36 -53.51 4.26 4.80
CA THR A 36 -52.98 4.74 6.10
C THR A 36 -52.72 3.69 7.20
N LYS A 37 -51.46 3.73 7.67
CA LYS A 37 -50.85 3.16 8.89
C LYS A 37 -50.10 1.83 8.74
N VAL A 38 -49.02 1.85 7.96
CA VAL A 38 -47.86 1.00 8.27
C VAL A 38 -47.04 1.76 9.32
N ALA A 39 -47.08 1.25 10.54
CA ALA A 39 -46.15 1.61 11.59
C ALA A 39 -44.78 1.02 11.25
N SER A 40 -43.86 1.84 10.73
CA SER A 40 -42.44 1.48 10.61
C SER A 40 -41.54 2.72 10.42
N ASP A 41 -41.76 3.79 11.19
CA ASP A 41 -40.93 5.00 11.17
C ASP A 41 -40.11 5.17 12.46
N SER A 42 -39.56 4.08 13.02
CA SER A 42 -38.72 4.18 14.23
C SER A 42 -37.43 3.37 14.23
N GLU A 43 -37.06 2.72 13.13
CA GLU A 43 -35.75 2.02 13.02
C GLU A 43 -34.77 2.67 12.03
N ASN A 44 -35.22 3.62 11.19
CA ASN A 44 -34.33 4.28 10.23
C ASN A 44 -33.72 5.61 10.73
N ASP A 45 -33.94 5.97 12.00
CA ASP A 45 -33.54 7.27 12.57
C ASP A 45 -32.34 7.16 13.55
N ARG A 46 -31.57 6.06 13.48
CA ARG A 46 -30.32 5.90 14.26
C ARG A 46 -29.04 5.90 13.43
N MET A 47 -29.07 6.32 12.17
CA MET A 47 -27.89 6.32 11.30
C MET A 47 -27.40 7.71 10.89
N CYS A 48 -27.74 8.73 11.68
CA CYS A 48 -27.18 10.07 11.58
C CYS A 48 -26.74 10.55 12.97
N GLU A 49 -25.99 9.72 13.70
CA GLU A 49 -25.12 10.29 14.73
C GLU A 49 -24.02 11.06 14.00
N ASP A 50 -24.28 12.35 13.79
CA ASP A 50 -23.30 13.39 13.48
C ASP A 50 -22.39 13.57 14.69
N HIS A 51 -21.64 12.52 15.03
CA HIS A 51 -20.51 12.64 15.91
C HIS A 51 -19.40 13.22 15.05
N HIS A 52 -19.16 14.50 15.27
CA HIS A 52 -17.94 15.22 14.94
C HIS A 52 -16.74 14.59 15.71
N ASP A 53 -16.54 13.29 15.59
CA ASP A 53 -15.41 12.58 16.18
C ASP A 53 -14.17 13.02 15.42
N GLU A 54 -13.29 13.76 16.10
CA GLU A 54 -12.00 14.21 15.56
C GLU A 54 -11.12 13.03 15.06
N ASP A 55 -11.46 11.81 15.47
CA ASP A 55 -10.81 10.57 15.10
C ASP A 55 -11.26 9.99 13.76
N ASN A 56 -12.35 10.50 13.15
CA ASN A 56 -12.78 10.03 11.83
C ASN A 56 -11.76 10.44 10.75
N PRO A 57 -11.10 9.49 10.04
CA PRO A 57 -10.11 9.79 9.02
C PRO A 57 -10.66 10.61 7.85
N LEU A 58 -11.99 10.62 7.65
CA LEU A 58 -12.64 11.45 6.63
C LEU A 58 -12.60 12.94 6.96
N ASN A 59 -12.56 13.33 8.24
CA ASN A 59 -12.64 14.74 8.65
C ASN A 59 -11.27 15.43 8.74
N TRP A 60 -10.17 14.70 8.52
CA TRP A 60 -8.81 15.26 8.61
C TRP A 60 -8.53 16.34 7.55
N PRO A 61 -7.67 17.33 7.88
CA PRO A 61 -7.28 18.34 6.90
C PRO A 61 -6.54 17.68 5.73
N SER A 62 -6.81 18.12 4.50
CA SER A 62 -6.26 17.52 3.28
C SER A 62 -4.74 17.42 3.31
N ARG A 63 -4.04 18.40 3.92
CA ARG A 63 -2.57 18.35 4.09
C ARG A 63 -2.10 17.11 4.86
N LYS A 64 -2.77 16.78 5.97
CA LYS A 64 -2.46 15.59 6.78
C LYS A 64 -2.68 14.30 5.97
N LYS A 65 -3.81 14.22 5.24
CA LYS A 65 -4.12 13.07 4.38
C LYS A 65 -3.06 12.86 3.31
N PHE A 66 -2.69 13.92 2.58
CA PHE A 66 -1.65 13.82 1.55
C PHE A 66 -0.26 13.51 2.12
N SER A 67 0.10 14.06 3.30
CA SER A 67 1.35 13.69 3.97
C SER A 67 1.41 12.20 4.33
N ILE A 68 0.29 11.61 4.78
CA ILE A 68 0.22 10.17 5.08
C ILE A 68 0.37 9.35 3.79
N VAL A 69 -0.33 9.73 2.72
CA VAL A 69 -0.22 9.05 1.41
C VAL A 69 1.21 9.09 0.88
N ILE A 70 1.87 10.26 0.96
CA ILE A 70 3.27 10.40 0.55
C ILE A 70 4.17 9.51 1.39
N ASN A 71 3.97 9.45 2.71
CA ASN A 71 4.79 8.62 3.60
C ASN A 71 4.66 7.13 3.25
N ILE A 72 3.42 6.64 3.06
CA ILE A 72 3.19 5.24 2.68
C ILE A 72 3.74 4.96 1.27
N ALA A 73 3.61 5.91 0.33
CA ALA A 73 4.21 5.77 -1.00
C ALA A 73 5.74 5.66 -0.94
N LEU A 74 6.40 6.46 -0.10
CA LEU A 74 7.84 6.39 0.13
C LEU A 74 8.25 5.05 0.74
N LEU A 75 7.53 4.56 1.77
CA LEU A 75 7.80 3.25 2.35
C LEU A 75 7.64 2.10 1.33
N SER A 76 6.59 2.14 0.51
CA SER A 76 6.41 1.19 -0.60
C SER A 76 7.54 1.29 -1.62
N ALA A 77 7.97 2.52 -1.96
CA ALA A 77 9.06 2.76 -2.88
C ALA A 77 10.39 2.19 -2.34
N LEU A 78 10.69 2.38 -1.05
CA LEU A 78 11.88 1.83 -0.39
C LEU A 78 11.92 0.31 -0.45
N GLY A 79 10.80 -0.37 -0.21
CA GLY A 79 10.70 -1.82 -0.36
C GLY A 79 11.01 -2.32 -1.78
N GLN A 80 10.50 -1.62 -2.81
CA GLN A 80 10.77 -1.93 -4.22
C GLN A 80 12.18 -1.54 -4.65
N MET A 81 12.72 -0.47 -4.06
CA MET A 81 14.10 -0.04 -4.25
C MET A 81 15.07 -1.08 -3.68
N ALA A 82 14.74 -1.69 -2.55
CA ALA A 82 15.58 -2.67 -1.87
C ALA A 82 15.82 -3.96 -2.67
N SER A 83 14.84 -4.40 -3.45
CA SER A 83 14.99 -5.55 -4.36
C SER A 83 15.83 -5.21 -5.59
N SER A 84 15.59 -4.04 -6.17
CA SER A 84 16.19 -3.61 -7.44
C SER A 84 17.62 -3.08 -7.29
N MET A 85 17.97 -2.42 -6.18
CA MET A 85 19.34 -1.94 -5.91
C MET A 85 20.36 -3.07 -5.80
N LEU A 86 19.95 -4.26 -5.36
CA LEU A 86 20.86 -5.40 -5.17
C LEU A 86 21.09 -6.21 -6.46
N ALA A 87 20.24 -6.04 -7.48
CA ALA A 87 20.39 -6.70 -8.77
C ALA A 87 21.76 -6.46 -9.44
N PRO A 88 22.28 -5.23 -9.58
CA PRO A 88 23.62 -5.00 -10.13
C PRO A 88 24.75 -5.55 -9.25
N ALA A 89 24.49 -5.78 -7.95
CA ALA A 89 25.45 -6.36 -7.01
C ALA A 89 25.52 -7.88 -7.03
N ALA A 90 24.62 -8.57 -7.73
CA ALA A 90 24.53 -10.03 -7.71
C ALA A 90 25.86 -10.72 -8.07
N GLY A 91 26.62 -10.18 -9.03
CA GLY A 91 27.93 -10.72 -9.41
C GLY A 91 28.97 -10.61 -8.29
N GLN A 92 29.00 -9.50 -7.55
CA GLN A 92 29.92 -9.29 -6.43
C GLN A 92 29.62 -10.25 -5.28
N VAL A 93 28.33 -10.45 -4.96
CA VAL A 93 27.90 -11.39 -3.91
C VAL A 93 28.44 -12.79 -4.16
N ILE A 94 28.35 -13.29 -5.39
CA ILE A 94 28.83 -14.64 -5.74
C ILE A 94 30.36 -14.74 -5.62
N SER A 95 31.07 -13.70 -6.09
CA SER A 95 32.53 -13.66 -6.00
C SER A 95 33.03 -13.68 -4.56
N GLU A 96 32.33 -13.00 -3.64
CA GLU A 96 32.72 -12.95 -2.23
C GLU A 96 32.49 -14.30 -1.53
N PHE A 97 31.37 -14.97 -1.81
CA PHE A 97 31.04 -16.27 -1.21
C PHE A 97 31.69 -17.45 -1.93
N HIS A 98 32.67 -17.22 -2.82
CA HIS A 98 33.46 -18.24 -3.53
C HIS A 98 32.61 -19.39 -4.10
N SER A 99 31.41 -19.06 -4.59
CA SER A 99 30.45 -20.07 -5.05
C SER A 99 30.51 -20.18 -6.58
N ALA A 100 30.72 -21.39 -7.10
CA ALA A 100 30.82 -21.62 -8.56
C ALA A 100 29.48 -21.47 -9.31
N ASN A 101 28.36 -21.35 -8.59
CA ASN A 101 27.01 -21.34 -9.15
C ASN A 101 26.50 -19.90 -9.35
N SER A 102 26.46 -19.44 -10.60
CA SER A 102 25.91 -18.14 -10.99
C SER A 102 24.44 -17.95 -10.57
N THR A 103 23.68 -19.05 -10.44
CA THR A 103 22.28 -19.07 -10.00
C THR A 103 22.09 -18.49 -8.60
N LEU A 104 23.10 -18.58 -7.72
CA LEU A 104 22.96 -18.16 -6.33
C LEU A 104 22.84 -16.65 -6.17
N GLY A 105 23.46 -15.84 -7.03
CA GLY A 105 23.31 -14.37 -6.96
C GLY A 105 21.91 -13.91 -7.38
N VAL A 106 21.34 -14.56 -8.40
CA VAL A 106 19.95 -14.31 -8.81
C VAL A 106 18.97 -14.76 -7.73
N LEU A 107 19.27 -15.87 -7.05
CA LEU A 107 18.46 -16.39 -5.95
C LEU A 107 18.29 -15.37 -4.82
N VAL A 108 19.30 -14.56 -4.51
CA VAL A 108 19.21 -13.52 -3.46
C VAL A 108 18.18 -12.43 -3.83
N VAL A 109 18.04 -12.11 -5.11
CA VAL A 109 17.02 -11.15 -5.57
C VAL A 109 15.64 -11.80 -5.60
N CYS A 110 15.55 -13.04 -6.12
CA CYS A 110 14.29 -13.78 -6.21
C CYS A 110 13.71 -14.13 -4.83
N ILE A 111 14.55 -14.48 -3.85
CA ILE A 111 14.08 -14.85 -2.50
C ILE A 111 13.47 -13.66 -1.75
N PHE A 112 13.92 -12.44 -2.05
CA PHE A 112 13.28 -11.24 -1.51
C PHE A 112 11.86 -11.07 -2.07
N LEU A 113 11.69 -11.28 -3.38
CA LEU A 113 10.38 -11.20 -4.04
C LEU A 113 9.44 -12.34 -3.59
N SER A 114 9.97 -13.54 -3.36
CA SER A 114 9.17 -14.64 -2.81
C SER A 114 8.75 -14.37 -1.36
N GLY A 115 9.65 -13.83 -0.54
CA GLY A 115 9.31 -13.35 0.80
C GLY A 115 8.23 -12.27 0.77
N MET A 116 8.35 -11.31 -0.14
CA MET A 116 7.35 -10.27 -0.35
C MET A 116 5.99 -10.86 -0.77
N ALA A 117 5.96 -11.82 -1.68
CA ALA A 117 4.72 -12.48 -2.09
C ALA A 117 4.01 -13.17 -0.92
N VAL A 118 4.76 -13.91 -0.09
CA VAL A 118 4.23 -14.53 1.13
C VAL A 118 3.77 -13.46 2.14
N GLY A 119 4.55 -12.40 2.29
CA GLY A 119 4.22 -11.27 3.15
C GLY A 119 2.92 -10.57 2.74
N LEU A 120 2.68 -10.37 1.45
CA LEU A 120 1.45 -9.74 0.95
C LEU A 120 0.20 -10.52 1.39
N LEU A 121 0.25 -11.86 1.29
CA LEU A 121 -0.86 -12.73 1.68
C LEU A 121 -1.16 -12.65 3.18
N LEU A 122 -0.12 -12.66 4.01
CA LEU A 122 -0.28 -12.62 5.48
C LEU A 122 -0.71 -11.22 5.94
N VAL A 123 -0.03 -10.18 5.46
CA VAL A 123 -0.25 -8.81 5.93
C VAL A 123 -1.63 -8.29 5.54
N SER A 124 -2.17 -8.70 4.39
CA SER A 124 -3.50 -8.28 3.95
C SER A 124 -4.56 -8.56 5.02
N GLY A 125 -4.65 -9.81 5.50
CA GLY A 125 -5.63 -10.18 6.54
C GLY A 125 -5.28 -9.63 7.93
N ILE A 126 -4.00 -9.62 8.30
CA ILE A 126 -3.56 -9.10 9.62
C ILE A 126 -3.89 -7.61 9.76
N SER A 127 -3.83 -6.85 8.66
CA SER A 127 -4.11 -5.40 8.67
C SER A 127 -5.55 -5.04 9.02
N GLU A 128 -6.50 -5.95 8.79
CA GLU A 128 -7.92 -5.75 9.08
C GLU A 128 -8.25 -6.04 10.55
N VAL A 129 -7.55 -7.00 11.17
CA VAL A 129 -7.78 -7.40 12.56
C VAL A 129 -7.02 -6.52 13.55
N TYR A 130 -5.76 -6.20 13.27
CA TYR A 130 -4.87 -5.48 14.20
C TYR A 130 -4.74 -3.99 13.88
N GLY A 131 -5.39 -3.53 12.81
CA GLY A 131 -5.36 -2.15 12.35
C GLY A 131 -4.19 -1.82 11.44
N ARG A 132 -4.44 -0.94 10.47
CA ARG A 132 -3.49 -0.61 9.39
C ARG A 132 -2.22 0.08 9.88
N CYS A 133 -2.32 1.04 10.80
CA CYS A 133 -1.18 1.82 11.26
C CYS A 133 -0.17 1.00 12.09
N ALA A 134 -0.67 0.20 13.04
CA ALA A 134 0.19 -0.63 13.88
C ALA A 134 1.00 -1.64 13.06
N VAL A 135 0.35 -2.28 12.08
CA VAL A 135 1.00 -3.27 11.21
C VAL A 135 2.09 -2.63 10.34
N ILE A 136 1.85 -1.45 9.76
CA ILE A 136 2.88 -0.71 9.00
C ILE A 136 4.10 -0.39 9.88
N HIS A 137 3.89 0.11 11.10
CA HIS A 137 5.03 0.44 11.98
C HIS A 137 5.83 -0.78 12.41
N VAL A 138 5.18 -1.87 12.80
CA VAL A 138 5.86 -3.11 13.23
C VAL A 138 6.68 -3.69 12.08
N THR A 139 6.09 -3.78 10.90
CA THR A 139 6.75 -4.32 9.70
C THR A 139 7.88 -3.42 9.22
N ASN A 140 7.76 -2.09 9.35
CA ASN A 140 8.85 -1.17 9.07
C ASN A 140 10.06 -1.38 9.99
N VAL A 141 9.83 -1.58 11.30
CA VAL A 141 10.91 -1.91 12.23
C VAL A 141 11.57 -3.24 11.86
N LEU A 142 10.77 -4.26 11.53
CA LEU A 142 11.29 -5.55 11.08
C LEU A 142 12.09 -5.44 9.78
N PHE A 143 11.64 -4.60 8.84
CA PHE A 143 12.34 -4.34 7.59
C PHE A 143 13.75 -3.79 7.84
N VAL A 144 13.89 -2.82 8.74
CA VAL A 144 15.19 -2.25 9.11
C VAL A 144 16.06 -3.29 9.83
N VAL A 145 15.51 -4.03 10.79
CA VAL A 145 16.25 -5.06 11.55
C VAL A 145 16.79 -6.15 10.60
N PHE A 146 15.96 -6.67 9.70
CA PHE A 146 16.39 -7.67 8.73
C PHE A 146 17.29 -7.10 7.63
N GLY A 147 17.15 -5.81 7.31
CA GLY A 147 18.09 -5.09 6.43
C GLY A 147 19.50 -5.02 7.01
N VAL A 148 19.62 -4.67 8.29
CA VAL A 148 20.90 -4.66 9.01
C VAL A 148 21.46 -6.08 9.14
N ALA A 149 20.62 -7.08 9.44
CA ALA A 149 21.03 -8.49 9.49
C ALA A 149 21.57 -8.98 8.14
N THR A 150 20.93 -8.56 7.03
CA THR A 150 21.40 -8.84 5.67
C THR A 150 22.77 -8.23 5.40
N ALA A 151 23.00 -6.98 5.81
CA ALA A 151 24.27 -6.29 5.63
C ALA A 151 25.43 -6.95 6.43
N LEU A 152 25.12 -7.49 7.61
CA LEU A 152 26.07 -8.18 8.50
C LEU A 152 26.26 -9.67 8.18
N SER A 153 25.55 -10.19 7.18
CA SER A 153 25.62 -11.61 6.82
C SER A 153 27.04 -12.04 6.40
N ARG A 154 27.46 -13.20 6.90
CA ARG A 154 28.79 -13.80 6.65
C ARG A 154 28.71 -15.12 5.90
N SER A 155 27.52 -15.61 5.63
CA SER A 155 27.28 -16.82 4.85
C SER A 155 26.11 -16.63 3.91
N LEU A 156 26.13 -17.37 2.80
CA LEU A 156 25.08 -17.30 1.79
C LEU A 156 23.72 -17.76 2.33
N GLY A 157 23.70 -18.78 3.19
CA GLY A 157 22.46 -19.23 3.85
C GLY A 157 21.84 -18.14 4.74
N GLN A 158 22.65 -17.45 5.54
CA GLN A 158 22.17 -16.32 6.34
C GLN A 158 21.65 -15.18 5.47
N LEU A 159 22.36 -14.84 4.39
CA LEU A 159 21.96 -13.80 3.44
C LEU A 159 20.58 -14.11 2.85
N VAL A 160 20.35 -15.35 2.42
CA VAL A 160 19.08 -15.81 1.83
C VAL A 160 17.94 -15.74 2.85
N VAL A 161 18.15 -16.24 4.07
CA VAL A 161 17.12 -16.23 5.12
C VAL A 161 16.77 -14.79 5.53
N PHE A 162 17.76 -13.94 5.79
CA PHE A 162 17.51 -12.55 6.16
C PHE A 162 16.85 -11.78 5.01
N ARG A 163 17.19 -12.07 3.76
CA ARG A 163 16.53 -11.45 2.61
C ARG A 163 15.09 -11.87 2.44
N PHE A 164 14.78 -13.13 2.68
CA PHE A 164 13.39 -13.61 2.68
C PHE A 164 12.57 -12.88 3.74
N LEU A 165 13.08 -12.78 4.96
CA LEU A 165 12.41 -12.09 6.07
C LEU A 165 12.29 -10.58 5.82
N GLN A 166 13.33 -9.94 5.26
CA GLN A 166 13.28 -8.53 4.87
C GLN A 166 12.23 -8.29 3.79
N GLY A 167 12.13 -9.19 2.78
CA GLY A 167 11.10 -9.12 1.75
C GLY A 167 9.69 -9.27 2.31
N ALA A 168 9.49 -10.20 3.24
CA ALA A 168 8.21 -10.38 3.92
C ALA A 168 7.79 -9.15 4.74
N ALA A 169 8.74 -8.45 5.36
CA ALA A 169 8.47 -7.20 6.06
C ALA A 169 8.18 -6.02 5.09
N ALA A 170 8.86 -5.98 3.94
CA ALA A 170 8.66 -4.96 2.91
C ALA A 170 7.29 -5.02 2.22
N ALA A 171 6.56 -6.14 2.38
CA ALA A 171 5.24 -6.38 1.79
C ALA A 171 4.12 -5.47 2.33
N ALA A 172 4.29 -4.94 3.55
CA ALA A 172 3.17 -4.32 4.27
C ALA A 172 2.70 -2.98 3.69
N PRO A 173 3.58 -2.00 3.39
CA PRO A 173 3.16 -0.75 2.77
C PRO A 173 2.39 -0.94 1.44
N PRO A 174 2.83 -1.80 0.49
CA PRO A 174 2.08 -2.01 -0.75
C PRO A 174 0.75 -2.75 -0.55
N ALA A 175 0.65 -3.68 0.40
CA ALA A 175 -0.59 -4.38 0.71
C ALA A 175 -1.65 -3.45 1.34
N ILE A 176 -1.22 -2.56 2.23
CA ILE A 176 -2.13 -1.76 3.06
C ILE A 176 -2.44 -0.39 2.40
N GLY A 177 -1.57 0.12 1.53
CA GLY A 177 -1.65 1.48 0.99
C GLY A 177 -2.96 1.80 0.27
N GLY A 178 -3.49 0.88 -0.52
CA GLY A 178 -4.79 1.07 -1.20
C GLY A 178 -5.95 1.19 -0.21
N GLY A 179 -5.92 0.41 0.87
CA GLY A 179 -6.93 0.46 1.92
C GLY A 179 -6.88 1.74 2.74
N VAL A 180 -5.68 2.23 3.08
CA VAL A 180 -5.51 3.51 3.80
C VAL A 180 -6.06 4.69 2.97
N ILE A 181 -5.84 4.68 1.66
CA ILE A 181 -6.43 5.68 0.76
C ILE A 181 -7.96 5.54 0.71
N GLY A 182 -8.46 4.30 0.74
CA GLY A 182 -9.88 3.99 0.84
C GLY A 182 -10.55 4.62 2.06
N ASP A 183 -9.90 4.52 3.21
CA ASP A 183 -10.44 4.96 4.50
C ASP A 183 -10.41 6.50 4.68
N MET A 184 -9.46 7.20 4.04
CA MET A 184 -9.28 8.65 4.21
C MET A 184 -9.96 9.52 3.14
N PHE A 185 -10.24 8.98 1.95
CA PHE A 185 -10.74 9.76 0.81
C PHE A 185 -12.10 9.28 0.31
N VAL A 186 -12.97 10.27 0.09
CA VAL A 186 -14.25 10.09 -0.62
C VAL A 186 -13.99 9.63 -2.06
N PRO A 187 -14.90 8.85 -2.68
CA PRO A 187 -14.67 8.25 -4.00
C PRO A 187 -14.22 9.23 -5.09
N CYS A 188 -14.72 10.47 -5.08
CA CYS A 188 -14.39 11.51 -6.06
C CYS A 188 -12.93 12.01 -5.95
N GLU A 189 -12.38 12.10 -4.74
CA GLU A 189 -11.01 12.56 -4.50
C GLU A 189 -9.97 11.44 -4.50
N ARG A 190 -10.44 10.20 -4.35
CA ARG A 190 -9.61 8.99 -4.25
C ARG A 190 -8.68 8.82 -5.44
N GLY A 191 -9.13 9.18 -6.65
CA GLY A 191 -8.32 9.10 -7.87
C GLY A 191 -7.00 9.87 -7.77
N ARG A 192 -7.03 11.10 -7.24
CA ARG A 192 -5.82 11.94 -7.08
C ARG A 192 -4.84 11.33 -6.09
N ALA A 193 -5.34 10.81 -4.97
CA ALA A 193 -4.53 10.16 -3.95
C ALA A 193 -3.89 8.86 -4.46
N THR A 194 -4.65 8.03 -5.16
CA THR A 194 -4.16 6.78 -5.77
C THR A 194 -3.11 7.04 -6.85
N SER A 195 -3.29 8.07 -7.69
CA SER A 195 -2.28 8.45 -8.69
C SER A 195 -0.96 8.88 -8.04
N LEU A 196 -1.02 9.68 -6.97
CA LEU A 196 0.18 10.11 -6.25
C LEU A 196 0.90 8.93 -5.58
N TYR A 197 0.12 8.03 -4.97
CA TYR A 197 0.65 6.80 -4.37
C TYR A 197 1.33 5.91 -5.42
N GLY A 198 0.66 5.67 -6.55
CA GLY A 198 1.21 4.89 -7.65
C GLY A 198 2.50 5.49 -8.23
N PHE A 199 2.55 6.82 -8.37
CA PHE A 199 3.75 7.52 -8.82
C PHE A 199 4.92 7.31 -7.85
N GLY A 200 4.69 7.49 -6.54
CA GLY A 200 5.73 7.26 -5.53
C GLY A 200 6.27 5.83 -5.56
N MET A 201 5.38 4.84 -5.67
CA MET A 201 5.77 3.42 -5.75
C MET A 201 6.59 3.10 -7.01
N LEU A 202 6.35 3.78 -8.14
CA LEU A 202 7.12 3.60 -9.37
C LEU A 202 8.54 4.17 -9.30
N LEU A 203 8.79 5.20 -8.48
CA LEU A 203 10.12 5.81 -8.36
C LEU A 203 11.15 4.84 -7.77
N GLY A 204 10.73 3.96 -6.87
CA GLY A 204 11.60 2.94 -6.24
C GLY A 204 12.38 2.08 -7.25
N PRO A 205 11.73 1.31 -8.13
CA PRO A 205 12.39 0.46 -9.10
C PRO A 205 13.11 1.23 -10.23
N ILE A 206 12.78 2.49 -10.47
CA ILE A 206 13.50 3.34 -11.44
C ILE A 206 14.83 3.83 -10.85
N ALA A 207 14.79 4.37 -9.63
CA ALA A 207 15.98 4.92 -8.96
C ALA A 207 16.89 3.81 -8.40
N GLY A 208 16.31 2.66 -8.04
CA GLY A 208 17.02 1.57 -7.38
C GLY A 208 18.25 1.06 -8.14
N PRO A 209 18.12 0.54 -9.37
CA PRO A 209 19.27 0.02 -10.11
C PRO A 209 20.36 1.07 -10.39
N ILE A 210 19.97 2.33 -10.60
CA ILE A 210 20.90 3.44 -10.86
C ILE A 210 21.76 3.71 -9.61
N ALA A 211 21.12 3.91 -8.45
CA ALA A 211 21.81 4.12 -7.19
C ALA A 211 22.60 2.87 -6.76
N GLY A 212 21.99 1.69 -6.90
CA GLY A 212 22.59 0.40 -6.58
C GLY A 212 23.86 0.14 -7.40
N GLY A 213 23.84 0.43 -8.70
CA GLY A 213 25.01 0.27 -9.58
C GLY A 213 26.18 1.15 -9.14
N TYR A 214 25.93 2.44 -8.86
CA TYR A 214 26.98 3.38 -8.44
C TYR A 214 27.58 3.00 -7.07
N ILE A 215 26.75 2.64 -6.09
CA ILE A 215 27.19 2.23 -4.75
C ILE A 215 27.98 0.91 -4.83
N THR A 216 27.49 -0.05 -5.61
CA THR A 216 28.14 -1.36 -5.79
C THR A 216 29.54 -1.21 -6.39
N GLN A 217 29.73 -0.30 -7.35
CA GLN A 217 31.04 -0.07 -7.97
C GLN A 217 32.05 0.61 -7.03
N SER A 218 31.59 1.51 -6.16
CA SER A 218 32.47 2.34 -5.31
C SER A 218 32.73 1.74 -3.93
N LEU A 219 31.67 1.30 -3.24
CA LEU A 219 31.69 0.89 -1.83
C LEU A 219 31.39 -0.62 -1.66
N GLY A 220 30.78 -1.25 -2.67
CA GLY A 220 30.44 -2.67 -2.68
C GLY A 220 29.00 -2.97 -2.25
N TRP A 221 28.60 -4.24 -2.40
CA TRP A 221 27.21 -4.68 -2.19
C TRP A 221 26.69 -4.56 -0.75
N ARG A 222 27.55 -4.65 0.26
CA ARG A 222 27.13 -4.50 1.67
C ARG A 222 26.61 -3.09 1.96
N TRP A 223 27.22 -2.08 1.36
CA TRP A 223 26.80 -0.69 1.51
C TRP A 223 25.45 -0.42 0.89
N VAL A 224 25.06 -1.16 -0.15
CA VAL A 224 23.70 -1.10 -0.69
C VAL A 224 22.68 -1.47 0.41
N CYS A 225 22.94 -2.55 1.16
CA CYS A 225 22.05 -2.97 2.25
C CYS A 225 22.03 -1.96 3.42
N TRP A 226 23.17 -1.35 3.73
CA TRP A 226 23.24 -0.29 4.75
C TRP A 226 22.46 0.95 4.33
N VAL A 227 22.61 1.42 3.09
CA VAL A 227 21.91 2.60 2.58
C VAL A 227 20.39 2.39 2.62
N ILE A 228 19.91 1.22 2.18
CA ILE A 228 18.48 0.87 2.25
C ILE A 228 17.95 0.87 3.69
N SER A 229 18.78 0.45 4.67
CA SER A 229 18.35 0.37 6.07
C SER A 229 18.34 1.73 6.77
N ILE A 230 19.04 2.73 6.20
CA ILE A 230 19.12 4.11 6.73
C ILE A 230 18.02 4.99 6.12
N LEU A 231 17.68 4.77 4.84
CA LEU A 231 16.62 5.47 4.11
C LEU A 231 15.23 5.11 4.63
#